data_AF-A0A7G9GD12-F1
#
_entry.id   AF-A0A7G9GD12-F1
#
_cell.length_a   1.000
_cell.length_b   1.000
_cell.length_c   1.000
_cell.angle_alpha   90.00
_cell.angle_beta   90.00
_cell.angle_gamma   90.00
#
_symmetry.space_group_name_H-M   'P 1'
#
loop_
_entity.id
_entity.type
_entity.pdbx_description
1 polymer ?
#
loop_
_entity_poly.entity_id
_entity_poly.type
_entity_poly.pdbx_seq_one_letter_code
_entity_poly.pdbx_strand_id
1 'polypeptide(L)'
;MEPNYTMIDIKKWSRGKLFKSYIDNLRIVMSLTVDIDVTKLIEFSKSNNFKFYPSMIWIVSKIVNAHDEFKYSWDSNGNQIKWEYVFPSYTLWNNVSCSPPRQGHALRCALWVYIVKQRYLRILAILHQSQLNKGRPV
;
A
#
# COMPACT_ATOMS: atom_id res chain seq x y z
N MET A 1 -11.60 8.96 14.54
CA MET A 1 -10.70 8.09 15.33
C MET A 1 -9.30 8.31 14.79
N GLU A 2 -8.40 8.83 15.62
CA GLU A 2 -6.98 8.89 15.27
C GLU A 2 -6.41 7.47 15.23
N PRO A 3 -5.64 7.09 14.21
CA PRO A 3 -5.08 5.75 14.12
C PRO A 3 -4.02 5.55 15.20
N ASN A 4 -4.20 4.52 16.03
CA ASN A 4 -3.25 4.17 17.08
C ASN A 4 -2.05 3.39 16.52
N TYR A 5 -0.88 3.61 17.09
CA TYR A 5 0.36 2.95 16.68
C TYR A 5 1.29 2.68 17.85
N THR A 6 2.17 1.70 17.67
CA THR A 6 3.22 1.33 18.62
C THR A 6 4.59 1.55 17.99
N MET A 7 5.48 2.20 18.74
CA MET A 7 6.89 2.36 18.36
C MET A 7 7.63 1.04 18.49
N ILE A 8 8.47 0.71 17.51
CA ILE A 8 9.24 -0.54 17.50
C ILE A 8 10.70 -0.24 17.78
N ASP A 9 11.24 -0.94 18.77
CA ASP A 9 12.68 -1.01 18.98
C ASP A 9 13.30 -2.04 18.02
N ILE A 10 13.94 -1.55 16.96
CA ILE A 10 14.61 -2.36 15.94
C ILE A 10 15.67 -3.30 16.56
N LYS A 11 16.29 -2.91 17.68
CA LYS A 11 17.33 -3.74 18.33
C LYS A 11 16.74 -4.96 19.03
N LYS A 12 15.51 -4.85 19.55
CA LYS A 12 14.80 -5.94 20.24
C LYS A 12 13.97 -6.81 19.29
N TRP A 13 13.62 -6.28 18.13
CA TRP A 13 12.83 -7.02 17.15
C TRP A 13 13.66 -8.10 16.45
N SER A 14 13.21 -9.36 16.54
CA SER A 14 13.92 -10.52 15.97
C SER A 14 14.28 -10.35 14.48
N ARG A 15 13.41 -9.69 13.70
CA ARG A 15 13.62 -9.42 12.27
C ARG A 15 14.28 -8.07 12.00
N GLY A 16 14.57 -7.27 13.02
CA GLY A 16 15.03 -5.88 12.89
C GLY A 16 16.33 -5.73 12.12
N LYS A 17 17.32 -6.60 12.38
CA LYS A 17 18.60 -6.59 11.65
C LYS A 17 18.41 -6.89 10.15
N LEU A 18 17.59 -7.90 9.84
CA LEU A 18 17.30 -8.30 8.46
C LEU A 18 16.53 -7.19 7.74
N PHE A 19 15.46 -6.68 8.37
CA PHE A 19 14.66 -5.58 7.85
C PHE A 19 15.51 -4.36 7.52
N LYS A 20 16.37 -3.93 8.45
CA LYS A 20 17.28 -2.80 8.26
C LYS A 20 18.24 -3.03 7.09
N SER A 21 18.81 -4.23 6.96
CA SER A 21 19.68 -4.56 5.83
C SER A 21 18.97 -4.46 4.48
N TYR A 22 17.71 -4.89 4.40
CA TYR A 22 16.93 -4.73 3.18
C TYR A 22 16.67 -3.25 2.88
N ILE A 23 16.16 -2.48 3.85
CA ILE A 23 15.83 -1.08 3.62
C ILE A 23 17.05 -0.22 3.28
N ASP A 24 18.16 -0.39 3.99
CA ASP A 24 19.35 0.46 3.86
C ASP A 24 20.21 0.07 2.65
N ASN A 25 20.39 -1.24 2.41
CA ASN A 25 21.37 -1.74 1.43
C ASN A 25 20.72 -2.29 0.14
N LEU A 26 19.46 -2.73 0.20
CA LEU A 26 18.81 -3.47 -0.88
C LEU A 26 17.41 -2.88 -1.13
N ARG A 27 17.35 -1.73 -1.80
CA ARG A 27 16.08 -1.12 -2.24
C ARG A 27 15.38 -1.98 -3.29
N ILE A 28 14.73 -3.05 -2.84
CA ILE A 28 14.09 -4.06 -3.67
C ILE A 28 12.59 -4.06 -3.35
N VAL A 29 11.77 -4.17 -4.40
CA VAL A 29 10.33 -4.37 -4.33
C VAL A 29 10.01 -5.67 -5.05
N MET A 30 9.23 -6.54 -4.40
CA MET A 30 8.79 -7.81 -4.97
C MET A 30 7.28 -7.78 -5.26
N SER A 31 6.86 -8.42 -6.34
CA SER A 31 5.46 -8.64 -6.70
C SER A 31 5.18 -10.12 -6.88
N LEU A 32 4.06 -10.59 -6.35
CA LEU A 32 3.59 -11.96 -6.49
C LEU A 32 2.15 -11.93 -7.02
N THR A 33 1.87 -12.76 -8.02
CA THR A 33 0.55 -12.93 -8.61
C THR A 33 0.18 -14.41 -8.53
N VAL A 34 -1.04 -14.70 -8.06
CA VAL A 34 -1.56 -16.05 -7.91
C VAL A 34 -3.01 -16.07 -8.37
N ASP A 35 -3.40 -17.11 -9.08
CA ASP A 35 -4.80 -17.36 -9.44
C ASP A 35 -5.55 -17.94 -8.24
N ILE A 36 -6.66 -17.31 -7.89
CA ILE A 36 -7.48 -17.67 -6.74
C ILE A 36 -8.87 -18.03 -7.24
N ASP A 37 -9.36 -19.21 -6.84
CA ASP A 37 -10.75 -19.59 -7.07
C ASP A 37 -11.68 -18.80 -6.14
N VAL A 38 -12.54 -17.98 -6.75
CA VAL A 38 -13.49 -17.09 -6.07
C VAL A 38 -14.94 -17.58 -6.15
N THR A 39 -15.19 -18.81 -6.64
CA THR A 39 -16.55 -19.34 -6.87
C THR A 39 -17.42 -19.25 -5.61
N LYS A 40 -16.91 -19.73 -4.48
CA LYS A 40 -17.60 -19.68 -3.18
C LYS A 40 -17.90 -18.25 -2.72
N LEU A 41 -17.00 -17.31 -3.00
CA LEU A 41 -17.19 -15.90 -2.65
C LEU A 41 -18.29 -15.25 -3.48
N ILE A 42 -18.36 -15.59 -4.78
CA ILE A 42 -19.41 -15.11 -5.67
C ILE A 42 -20.77 -15.64 -5.23
N GLU A 43 -20.86 -16.92 -4.89
CA GLU A 43 -22.08 -17.54 -4.36
C GLU A 43 -22.55 -16.86 -3.08
N PHE A 44 -21.64 -16.68 -2.11
CA PHE A 44 -21.93 -15.99 -0.85
C PHE A 44 -22.37 -14.54 -1.07
N SER A 45 -21.71 -13.81 -1.98
CA SER A 45 -22.06 -12.42 -2.30
C SER A 45 -23.46 -12.33 -2.89
N LYS A 46 -23.83 -13.26 -3.77
CA LYS A 46 -25.16 -13.30 -4.40
C LYS A 46 -26.25 -13.69 -3.40
N SER A 47 -26.03 -14.72 -2.57
CA SER A 47 -27.03 -15.17 -1.60
C SER A 47 -27.36 -14.12 -0.54
N ASN A 48 -26.38 -13.27 -0.19
CA ASN A 48 -26.54 -12.20 0.81
C ASN A 48 -26.80 -10.81 0.19
N ASN A 49 -27.01 -10.73 -1.13
CA ASN A 49 -27.22 -9.47 -1.86
C ASN A 49 -26.11 -8.42 -1.66
N PHE A 50 -24.86 -8.86 -1.50
CA PHE A 50 -23.70 -7.99 -1.42
C PHE A 50 -23.05 -7.80 -2.79
N LYS A 51 -22.41 -6.64 -2.98
CA LYS A 51 -21.54 -6.40 -4.15
C LYS A 51 -20.22 -7.15 -3.96
N PHE A 52 -19.74 -7.80 -5.02
CA PHE A 52 -18.51 -8.58 -4.97
C PHE A 52 -17.28 -7.73 -4.61
N TYR A 53 -17.14 -6.54 -5.21
CA TYR A 53 -15.94 -5.71 -5.04
C TYR A 53 -15.72 -5.23 -3.58
N PRO A 54 -16.71 -4.66 -2.87
CA PRO A 54 -16.59 -4.38 -1.45
C PRO A 54 -16.34 -5.62 -0.59
N SER A 55 -16.97 -6.76 -0.92
CA SER A 55 -16.78 -8.02 -0.19
C SER A 55 -15.34 -8.51 -0.30
N MET A 56 -14.76 -8.48 -1.49
CA MET A 56 -13.36 -8.82 -1.74
C MET A 56 -12.41 -7.88 -0.97
N ILE A 57 -12.63 -6.56 -1.05
CA ILE A 57 -11.82 -5.57 -0.31
C ILE A 57 -11.86 -5.85 1.19
N TRP A 58 -13.05 -6.15 1.74
CA TRP A 58 -13.21 -6.45 3.15
C TRP A 58 -12.40 -7.69 3.56
N ILE A 59 -12.47 -8.78 2.79
CA ILE A 59 -11.72 -10.02 3.06
C ILE A 59 -10.21 -9.73 3.07
N VAL A 60 -9.71 -9.07 2.03
CA VAL A 60 -8.28 -8.72 1.94
C VAL A 60 -7.87 -7.83 3.11
N SER A 61 -8.70 -6.85 3.48
CA SER A 61 -8.44 -5.97 4.63
C SER A 61 -8.39 -6.73 5.94
N LYS A 62 -9.26 -7.72 6.14
CA LYS A 62 -9.27 -8.56 7.34
C LYS A 62 -8.00 -9.39 7.46
N ILE A 63 -7.55 -9.99 6.36
CA ILE A 63 -6.29 -10.74 6.31
C ILE A 63 -5.10 -9.81 6.59
N VAL A 64 -5.02 -8.67 5.91
CA VAL A 64 -3.95 -7.68 6.12
C VAL A 64 -3.87 -7.24 7.59
N ASN A 65 -5.02 -7.01 8.25
CA ASN A 65 -5.03 -6.59 9.65
C ASN A 65 -4.70 -7.73 10.64
N ALA A 66 -4.91 -8.98 10.26
CA ALA A 66 -4.56 -10.16 11.06
C ALA A 66 -3.04 -10.44 11.09
N HIS A 67 -2.29 -9.88 10.13
CA HIS A 67 -0.84 -10.08 10.00
C HIS A 67 -0.07 -8.79 10.29
N ASP A 68 0.79 -8.83 11.30
CA ASP A 68 1.57 -7.66 11.72
C ASP A 68 2.59 -7.20 10.66
N GLU A 69 3.02 -8.09 9.78
CA GLU A 69 3.98 -7.84 8.70
C GLU A 69 3.53 -6.73 7.74
N PHE A 70 2.23 -6.54 7.54
CA PHE A 70 1.69 -5.52 6.64
C PHE A 70 1.42 -4.18 7.32
N LYS A 71 1.59 -4.10 8.65
CA LYS A 71 1.23 -2.92 9.46
C LYS A 71 2.44 -2.05 9.82
N TYR A 72 3.63 -2.39 9.34
CA TYR A 72 4.84 -1.61 9.56
C TYR A 72 4.91 -0.36 8.66
N SER A 73 5.36 0.77 9.22
CA SER A 73 5.55 2.04 8.52
C SER A 73 6.59 2.90 9.23
N TRP A 74 6.89 4.06 8.65
CA TRP A 74 7.62 5.14 9.31
C TRP A 74 6.66 6.23 9.79
N ASP A 75 6.98 6.85 10.92
CA ASP A 75 6.43 8.11 11.38
C ASP A 75 7.07 9.29 10.61
N SER A 76 6.49 10.48 10.71
CA SER A 76 7.00 11.76 10.20
C SER A 76 8.44 12.03 10.62
N ASN A 77 8.84 11.55 11.80
CA ASN A 77 10.18 11.69 12.36
C ASN A 77 11.17 10.62 11.86
N GLY A 78 10.76 9.73 10.96
CA GLY A 78 11.59 8.62 10.45
C GLY A 78 11.70 7.42 11.39
N ASN A 79 10.94 7.41 12.51
CA ASN A 79 10.92 6.29 13.45
C ASN A 79 10.08 5.12 12.91
N GLN A 80 10.51 3.89 13.18
CA GLN A 80 9.78 2.69 12.80
C GLN A 80 8.57 2.47 13.71
N ILE A 81 7.38 2.37 13.13
CA ILE A 81 6.10 2.17 13.83
C ILE A 81 5.35 0.95 13.31
N LYS A 82 4.49 0.39 14.16
CA LYS A 82 3.47 -0.60 13.82
C LYS A 82 2.10 0.01 14.03
N TRP A 83 1.27 0.04 12.99
CA TRP A 83 -0.14 0.43 13.12
C TRP A 83 -0.93 -0.66 13.84
N GLU A 84 -1.88 -0.27 14.70
CA GLU A 84 -2.82 -1.22 15.29
C GLU A 84 -3.78 -1.75 14.21
N TYR A 85 -4.26 -0.84 13.35
CA TYR A 85 -5.17 -1.12 12.27
C TYR A 85 -4.82 -0.34 11.00
N VAL A 86 -5.05 -0.95 9.83
CA VAL A 86 -4.81 -0.37 8.51
C VAL A 86 -6.08 -0.42 7.68
N PHE A 87 -6.43 0.70 7.06
CA PHE A 87 -7.60 0.83 6.21
C PHE A 87 -7.25 0.55 4.74
N PRO A 88 -8.12 -0.13 3.98
CA PRO A 88 -7.93 -0.30 2.55
C PRO A 88 -8.06 1.03 1.81
N SER A 89 -7.14 1.27 0.89
CA SER A 89 -7.28 2.30 -0.14
C SER A 89 -7.72 1.62 -1.43
N TYR A 90 -8.92 1.93 -1.91
CA TYR A 90 -9.49 1.32 -3.12
C TYR A 90 -9.97 2.37 -4.11
N THR A 91 -10.08 1.96 -5.37
CA THR A 91 -10.52 2.83 -6.46
C THR A 91 -12.02 2.70 -6.64
N LEU A 92 -12.71 3.83 -6.70
CA LEU A 92 -14.08 3.86 -7.19
C LEU A 92 -14.05 4.26 -8.66
N TRP A 93 -14.69 3.46 -9.49
CA TRP A 93 -14.90 3.85 -10.88
C TRP A 93 -15.98 4.93 -10.91
N ASN A 94 -15.64 6.11 -11.44
CA ASN A 94 -16.60 7.18 -11.66
C ASN A 94 -17.00 7.22 -13.14
N ASN A 95 -18.29 7.07 -13.41
CA ASN A 95 -18.85 7.08 -14.77
C ASN A 95 -19.03 8.49 -15.34
N VAL A 96 -18.67 9.54 -14.60
CA VAL A 96 -18.62 10.89 -15.16
C VAL A 96 -17.55 10.87 -16.24
N SER A 97 -17.99 10.87 -17.50
CA SER A 97 -17.15 11.22 -18.63
C SER A 97 -16.52 12.56 -18.27
N CYS A 98 -15.22 12.56 -17.91
CA CYS A 98 -14.45 13.78 -17.96
C CYS A 98 -14.58 14.24 -19.41
N SER A 99 -15.44 15.22 -19.67
CA SER A 99 -15.37 15.98 -20.90
C SER A 99 -13.94 16.50 -20.95
N PRO A 100 -13.16 16.11 -21.97
CA PRO A 100 -11.76 16.50 -22.01
C PRO A 100 -11.69 18.03 -22.03
N PRO A 101 -10.79 18.68 -21.26
CA PRO A 101 -10.42 20.04 -21.61
C PRO A 101 -9.91 20.02 -23.05
N ARG A 102 -10.37 20.98 -23.86
CA ARG A 102 -9.96 21.14 -25.26
C ARG A 102 -8.43 21.20 -25.32
N GLN A 103 -7.81 20.12 -25.76
CA GLN A 103 -6.75 19.99 -26.79
C GLN A 103 -5.99 18.69 -26.56
N GLY A 104 -5.65 18.04 -27.69
CA GLY A 104 -5.33 16.62 -27.75
C GLY A 104 -4.09 16.21 -26.97
N HIS A 105 -4.11 14.95 -26.54
CA HIS A 105 -3.15 13.92 -26.94
C HIS A 105 -3.62 12.59 -26.33
N ALA A 106 -3.77 11.58 -27.19
CA ALA A 106 -4.26 10.27 -26.83
C ALA A 106 -3.24 9.54 -25.94
N LEU A 107 -3.69 8.94 -24.83
CA LEU A 107 -3.01 7.77 -24.27
C LEU A 107 -4.00 6.81 -23.62
N ARG A 108 -3.93 5.59 -24.13
CA ARG A 108 -4.71 4.40 -23.79
C ARG A 108 -4.70 4.12 -22.29
N CYS A 109 -5.88 3.90 -21.73
CA CYS A 109 -6.04 3.34 -20.39
C CYS A 109 -5.60 1.87 -20.38
N ALA A 110 -4.40 1.60 -19.87
CA ALA A 110 -3.99 0.28 -19.42
C ALA A 110 -4.20 0.21 -17.91
N LEU A 111 -5.21 -0.56 -17.48
CA LEU A 111 -5.58 -0.77 -16.09
C LEU A 111 -4.86 -2.01 -15.57
N TRP A 112 -3.94 -1.88 -14.61
CA TRP A 112 -3.45 -3.00 -13.81
C TRP A 112 -3.15 -2.57 -12.37
N VAL A 113 -3.84 -3.25 -11.44
CA VAL A 113 -3.60 -3.46 -10.01
C VAL A 113 -2.76 -2.39 -9.28
N TYR A 114 -3.42 -1.36 -8.76
CA TYR A 114 -2.85 -0.34 -7.87
C TYR A 114 -3.34 -0.53 -6.42
N ILE A 115 -3.08 -1.68 -5.80
CA ILE A 115 -3.35 -1.86 -4.35
C ILE A 115 -2.06 -1.83 -3.50
N VAL A 116 -0.88 -1.97 -4.12
CA VAL A 116 0.40 -1.85 -3.40
C VAL A 116 1.11 -0.51 -3.65
N LYS A 117 0.79 0.21 -4.73
CA LYS A 117 1.68 1.25 -5.27
C LYS A 117 1.45 2.69 -4.75
N GLN A 118 0.34 2.96 -4.05
CA GLN A 118 0.01 4.31 -3.53
C GLN A 118 0.84 4.73 -2.29
N ARG A 119 1.42 3.80 -1.52
CA ARG A 119 2.28 4.15 -0.36
C ARG A 119 3.78 4.26 -0.69
N TYR A 120 4.21 3.74 -1.85
CA TYR A 120 5.62 3.79 -2.29
C TYR A 120 6.05 5.16 -2.82
N LEU A 121 5.12 5.96 -3.36
CA LEU A 121 5.42 7.31 -3.86
C LEU A 121 5.83 8.28 -2.74
N ARG A 122 5.38 8.09 -1.50
CA ARG A 122 5.86 8.88 -0.36
C ARG A 122 7.26 8.48 0.09
N ILE A 123 7.62 7.20 0.03
CA ILE A 123 8.97 6.74 0.38
C ILE A 123 9.99 7.23 -0.67
N LEU A 124 9.62 7.23 -1.96
CA LEU A 124 10.49 7.76 -3.02
C LEU A 124 10.69 9.28 -2.90
N ALA A 125 9.63 10.03 -2.55
CA ALA A 125 9.72 11.49 -2.38
C ALA A 125 10.61 11.90 -1.20
N ILE A 126 10.50 11.19 -0.06
CA ILE A 126 11.34 11.46 1.13
C ILE A 126 12.81 11.12 0.85
N LEU A 127 13.07 10.05 0.08
CA LEU A 127 14.44 9.67 -0.32
C LEU A 127 15.05 10.59 -1.37
N HIS A 128 14.25 11.18 -2.28
CA HIS A 128 14.73 12.17 -3.25
C HIS A 128 15.12 13.49 -2.56
N GLN A 129 14.37 13.94 -1.55
CA GLN A 129 14.71 15.12 -0.74
C GLN A 129 16.02 14.92 0.05
N SER A 130 16.28 13.71 0.55
CA SER A 130 17.48 13.41 1.33
C SER A 130 18.77 13.33 0.50
N GLN A 131 18.70 13.09 -0.82
CA GLN A 131 19.87 13.08 -1.70
C GLN A 131 20.25 14.48 -2.20
N LEU A 132 19.29 15.41 -2.30
CA LEU A 132 19.56 16.79 -2.72
C LEU A 132 20.32 17.63 -1.67
N ASN A 133 20.24 17.27 -0.39
CA ASN A 133 20.91 18.00 0.70
C ASN A 133 22.32 17.49 1.05
N LYS A 134 22.82 16.43 0.42
CA LYS A 134 24.18 15.89 0.67
C LYS A 134 25.24 16.31 -0.37
N GLY A 135 24.90 17.21 -1.28
CA GLY A 135 25.74 17.61 -2.41
C GLY A 135 26.31 19.03 -2.36
N ARG A 136 26.74 19.54 -1.20
CA ARG A 136 27.59 20.74 -1.14
C ARG A 136 28.89 20.46 -0.36
N PRO A 137 30.06 20.42 -1.03
CA PRO A 137 31.34 20.32 -0.36
C PRO A 137 31.70 21.68 0.28
N VAL A 138 32.29 21.64 1.48
CA VAL A 138 33.19 22.68 1.99
C VAL A 138 34.61 22.19 1.74
#